data_AF-A0A679HTM8-F1
#
_entry.id   AF-A0A679HTM8-F1
#
_cell.length_a   1.000
_cell.length_b   1.000
_cell.length_c   1.000
_cell.angle_alpha   90.00
_cell.angle_beta   90.00
_cell.angle_gamma   90.00
#
_symmetry.space_group_name_H-M   'P 1'
#
loop_
_entity.id
_entity.type
_entity.pdbx_description
1 polymer ?
#
loop_
_entity_poly.entity_id
_entity_poly.type
_entity_poly.pdbx_seq_one_letter_code
_entity_poly.pdbx_strand_id
1 'polypeptide(L)'
;MAKPSLHGLNRTNKAAEIVLATALLAWPVAAVSATDDFGTEVVEKHLRNLSMRWFGIQDPLGASAPPTSGPYRTLTQAASTQVLLADGLQAESVTRSVGDSADMLAFLPAGDSPTHLMFCIEASRQNLGTLLPEGLVQKFNPGMQRVRLRDGAVETLVRGTDGCDGIRRTPGDHSLY
;
A
#
# COMPACT_ATOMS: atom_id res chain seq x y z
N MET A 1 31.73 60.85 52.87
CA MET A 1 30.74 61.94 52.75
C MET A 1 30.80 62.49 51.33
N ALA A 2 29.77 62.67 50.52
CA ALA A 2 28.45 62.07 50.32
C ALA A 2 28.05 62.37 48.84
N LYS A 3 27.22 61.51 48.23
CA LYS A 3 26.75 61.39 46.83
C LYS A 3 26.51 62.68 46.00
N PRO A 4 26.65 62.62 44.65
CA PRO A 4 25.85 63.43 43.73
C PRO A 4 24.49 62.77 43.46
N SER A 5 23.44 63.59 43.45
CA SER A 5 22.03 63.23 43.23
C SER A 5 21.60 63.54 41.79
N LEU A 6 20.96 62.58 41.14
CA LEU A 6 20.31 62.68 39.83
C LEU A 6 18.90 63.30 39.94
N HIS A 7 18.61 64.29 39.11
CA HIS A 7 17.26 64.66 38.64
C HIS A 7 17.39 64.86 37.12
N GLY A 8 16.50 64.42 36.23
CA GLY A 8 15.17 63.85 36.32
C GLY A 8 14.55 63.95 34.91
N LEU A 9 13.90 62.89 34.46
CA LEU A 9 13.27 62.68 33.15
C LEU A 9 12.24 63.76 32.73
N ASN A 10 12.07 63.94 31.40
CA ASN A 10 10.76 63.82 30.71
C ASN A 10 10.96 63.87 29.18
N ARG A 11 10.70 62.79 28.41
CA ARG A 11 9.41 62.33 27.83
C ARG A 11 8.84 63.26 26.74
N THR A 12 8.77 62.77 25.49
CA THR A 12 7.56 62.44 24.68
C THR A 12 7.85 62.49 23.16
N ASN A 13 7.74 61.34 22.46
CA ASN A 13 6.71 60.96 21.45
C ASN A 13 6.95 61.54 20.03
N LYS A 14 7.42 60.73 19.06
CA LYS A 14 6.71 59.81 18.13
C LYS A 14 6.26 60.49 16.81
N ALA A 15 6.43 59.72 15.72
CA ALA A 15 5.96 59.89 14.32
C ALA A 15 6.88 60.75 13.42
N ALA A 16 7.19 60.41 12.16
CA ALA A 16 6.60 59.43 11.26
C ALA A 16 7.67 58.84 10.30
N GLU A 17 7.65 57.52 10.15
CA GLU A 17 8.32 56.78 9.09
C GLU A 17 7.50 56.87 7.80
N ILE A 18 8.15 57.19 6.67
CA ILE A 18 7.56 57.09 5.33
C ILE A 18 8.06 55.78 4.72
N VAL A 19 7.16 54.80 4.61
CA VAL A 19 7.40 53.48 4.02
C VAL A 19 7.30 53.58 2.49
N LEU A 20 8.38 53.17 1.82
CA LEU A 20 8.52 53.01 0.38
C LEU A 20 7.76 51.74 -0.06
N ALA A 21 6.66 51.89 -0.80
CA ALA A 21 5.82 50.77 -1.25
C ALA A 21 5.54 50.86 -2.75
N THR A 22 6.44 50.37 -3.60
CA THR A 22 6.15 49.98 -5.00
C THR A 22 7.32 49.17 -5.59
N ALA A 23 7.43 47.87 -5.28
CA ALA A 23 8.28 46.93 -6.06
C ALA A 23 8.02 45.45 -5.70
N LEU A 24 6.77 44.98 -5.71
CA LEU A 24 6.49 43.56 -5.37
C LEU A 24 5.34 42.96 -6.18
N LEU A 25 5.25 43.12 -7.50
CA LEU A 25 4.25 42.37 -8.31
C LEU A 25 4.71 42.01 -9.72
N ALA A 26 5.96 41.60 -9.91
CA ALA A 26 6.37 40.94 -11.14
C ALA A 26 7.25 39.72 -10.81
N TRP A 27 6.63 38.68 -10.27
CA TRP A 27 7.21 37.35 -10.40
C TRP A 27 6.97 36.88 -11.83
N PRO A 28 8.03 36.59 -12.61
CA PRO A 28 7.83 35.91 -13.88
C PRO A 28 7.21 34.55 -13.55
N VAL A 29 5.99 34.33 -14.01
CA VAL A 29 5.44 32.97 -14.10
C VAL A 29 6.29 32.28 -15.15
N ALA A 30 7.30 31.54 -14.71
CA ALA A 30 8.04 30.65 -15.60
C ALA A 30 7.00 29.68 -16.17
N ALA A 31 6.74 29.76 -17.47
CA ALA A 31 5.96 28.76 -18.16
C ALA A 31 6.68 27.43 -17.95
N VAL A 32 6.07 26.53 -17.17
CA VAL A 32 6.52 25.14 -17.09
C VAL A 32 6.31 24.58 -18.49
N SER A 33 7.39 24.51 -19.26
CA SER A 33 7.38 23.83 -20.54
C SER A 33 7.16 22.34 -20.24
N ALA A 34 5.99 21.83 -20.61
CA ALA A 34 5.63 20.42 -20.54
C ALA A 34 6.36 19.58 -21.62
N THR A 35 7.60 19.95 -21.94
CA THR A 35 8.46 19.22 -22.88
C THR A 35 9.21 18.07 -22.22
N ASP A 36 9.37 18.12 -20.90
CA ASP A 36 9.98 17.04 -20.13
C ASP A 36 8.85 16.21 -19.51
N ASP A 37 8.58 15.05 -20.11
CA ASP A 37 7.72 14.05 -19.51
C ASP A 37 8.32 13.63 -18.16
N PHE A 38 7.67 14.01 -17.06
CA PHE A 38 8.08 13.65 -15.71
C PHE A 38 8.35 12.15 -15.56
N GLY A 39 7.55 11.30 -16.24
CA GLY A 39 7.73 9.85 -16.23
C GLY A 39 9.07 9.43 -16.81
N THR A 40 9.41 9.93 -18.00
CA THR A 40 10.65 9.58 -18.70
C THR A 40 11.88 10.28 -18.11
N GLU A 41 11.80 11.57 -17.83
CA GLU A 41 12.96 12.40 -17.49
C GLU A 41 13.31 12.37 -16.00
N VAL A 42 12.30 12.27 -15.14
CA VAL A 42 12.50 12.21 -13.68
C VAL A 42 12.38 10.78 -13.21
N VAL A 43 11.28 10.08 -13.43
CA VAL A 43 11.08 8.77 -12.81
C VAL A 43 12.02 7.72 -13.40
N GLU A 44 12.02 7.54 -14.72
CA GLU A 44 12.80 6.48 -15.39
C GLU A 44 14.30 6.73 -15.30
N LYS A 45 14.79 7.96 -15.56
CA LYS A 45 16.22 8.27 -15.44
C LYS A 45 16.73 8.19 -13.99
N HIS A 46 15.95 8.64 -13.01
CA HIS A 46 16.37 8.60 -11.62
C HIS A 46 16.33 7.17 -11.06
N LEU A 47 15.31 6.37 -11.43
CA LEU A 47 15.30 4.94 -11.16
C LEU A 47 16.50 4.25 -11.80
N ARG A 48 16.80 4.51 -13.08
CA ARG A 48 17.96 3.92 -13.75
C ARG A 48 19.29 4.27 -13.06
N ASN A 49 19.44 5.51 -12.60
CA ASN A 49 20.67 5.96 -11.94
C ASN A 49 20.82 5.43 -10.50
N LEU A 50 19.71 5.15 -9.82
CA LEU A 50 19.71 4.78 -8.40
C LEU A 50 19.36 3.32 -8.13
N SER A 51 18.78 2.60 -9.10
CA SER A 51 18.35 1.20 -8.96
C SER A 51 19.51 0.29 -8.58
N MET A 52 20.69 0.53 -9.15
CA MET A 52 21.93 -0.16 -8.84
C MET A 52 22.33 0.00 -7.37
N ARG A 53 22.18 1.21 -6.84
CA ARG A 53 22.49 1.52 -5.42
C ARG A 53 21.44 0.95 -4.47
N TRP A 54 20.17 0.96 -4.86
CA TRP A 54 19.05 0.65 -3.96
C TRP A 54 18.59 -0.79 -4.03
N PHE A 55 18.64 -1.42 -5.20
CA PHE A 55 18.09 -2.76 -5.44
C PHE A 55 19.16 -3.77 -5.87
N GLY A 56 20.40 -3.32 -6.16
CA GLY A 56 21.50 -4.22 -6.53
C GLY A 56 21.29 -4.95 -7.87
N ILE A 57 20.40 -4.45 -8.74
CA ILE A 57 20.15 -5.02 -10.06
C ILE A 57 21.31 -4.61 -10.98
N GLN A 58 22.28 -5.53 -11.16
CA GLN A 58 23.55 -5.27 -11.85
C GLN A 58 23.47 -5.17 -13.37
N ASP A 59 22.41 -5.72 -13.96
CA ASP A 59 22.15 -5.66 -15.39
C ASP A 59 20.63 -5.64 -15.63
N PRO A 60 20.17 -5.16 -16.81
CA PRO A 60 18.78 -5.37 -17.22
C PRO A 60 18.40 -6.84 -17.03
N LEU A 61 17.20 -7.09 -16.50
CA LEU A 61 16.64 -8.44 -16.53
C LEU A 61 16.77 -8.93 -17.98
N GLY A 62 17.39 -10.09 -18.18
CA GLY A 62 17.61 -10.66 -19.51
C GLY A 62 16.29 -11.06 -20.16
N ALA A 63 16.24 -12.25 -20.77
CA ALA A 63 14.93 -12.78 -21.17
C ALA A 63 14.04 -12.99 -19.93
N SER A 64 12.76 -12.66 -20.04
CA SER A 64 11.76 -13.08 -19.06
C SER A 64 11.87 -14.58 -18.80
N ALA A 65 11.56 -15.01 -17.58
CA ALA A 65 11.49 -16.43 -17.28
C ALA A 65 10.58 -17.13 -18.30
N PRO A 66 10.98 -18.30 -18.84
CA PRO A 66 10.16 -19.01 -19.81
C PRO A 66 8.81 -19.40 -19.19
N PRO A 67 7.76 -19.62 -20.02
CA PRO A 67 6.49 -20.15 -19.53
C PRO A 67 6.72 -21.42 -18.71
N THR A 68 6.06 -21.52 -17.56
CA THR A 68 6.19 -22.70 -16.71
C THR A 68 5.65 -23.94 -17.42
N SER A 69 6.47 -24.98 -17.56
CA SER A 69 6.04 -26.27 -18.10
C SER A 69 5.43 -27.13 -16.99
N GLY A 70 4.15 -26.96 -16.72
CA GLY A 70 3.39 -27.73 -15.71
C GLY A 70 2.73 -26.87 -14.64
N PRO A 71 2.05 -27.48 -13.65
CA PRO A 71 1.38 -26.73 -12.59
C PRO A 71 2.40 -25.92 -11.78
N TYR A 72 2.30 -24.59 -11.87
CA TYR A 72 3.20 -23.65 -11.17
C TYR A 72 3.10 -23.79 -9.63
N ARG A 73 1.98 -24.32 -9.13
CA ARG A 73 1.72 -24.58 -7.72
C ARG A 73 1.10 -25.96 -7.58
N THR A 74 1.78 -26.90 -6.92
CA THR A 74 1.15 -28.17 -6.50
C THR A 74 0.87 -28.15 -5.01
N LEU A 75 -0.10 -28.95 -4.54
CA LEU A 75 -0.49 -29.01 -3.13
C LEU A 75 0.66 -29.45 -2.21
N THR A 76 1.57 -30.28 -2.71
CA THR A 76 2.68 -30.86 -1.96
C THR A 76 4.00 -30.09 -2.09
N GLN A 77 4.05 -29.07 -2.96
CA GLN A 77 5.25 -28.27 -3.16
C GLN A 77 5.56 -27.42 -1.93
N ALA A 78 6.80 -27.48 -1.45
CA ALA A 78 7.28 -26.62 -0.37
C ALA A 78 7.18 -25.14 -0.76
N ALA A 79 6.88 -24.27 0.20
CA ALA A 79 6.78 -22.83 -0.05
C ALA A 79 8.10 -22.23 -0.57
N SER A 80 9.24 -22.73 -0.06
CA SER A 80 10.58 -22.32 -0.47
C SER A 80 10.93 -22.65 -1.92
N THR A 81 10.20 -23.57 -2.56
CA THR A 81 10.40 -23.89 -3.99
C THR A 81 9.39 -23.16 -4.89
N GLN A 82 8.46 -22.38 -4.32
CA GLN A 82 7.49 -21.57 -5.06
C GLN A 82 7.97 -20.14 -5.28
N VAL A 83 8.88 -19.64 -4.45
CA VAL A 83 9.36 -18.26 -4.50
C VAL A 83 10.88 -18.27 -4.36
N LEU A 84 11.57 -17.58 -5.26
CA LEU A 84 13.00 -17.30 -5.11
C LEU A 84 13.18 -16.23 -4.04
N LEU A 85 13.99 -16.52 -3.03
CA LEU A 85 14.25 -15.63 -1.91
C LEU A 85 15.75 -15.31 -1.80
N ALA A 86 16.07 -14.13 -1.27
CA ALA A 86 17.44 -13.78 -0.92
C ALA A 86 17.97 -14.65 0.23
N ASP A 87 19.30 -14.78 0.32
CA ASP A 87 19.96 -15.56 1.36
C ASP A 87 19.51 -15.14 2.77
N GLY A 88 19.17 -16.13 3.59
CA GLY A 88 18.70 -15.93 4.97
C GLY A 88 17.18 -15.75 5.13
N LEU A 89 16.43 -15.57 4.03
CA LEU A 89 14.97 -15.54 4.07
C LEU A 89 14.37 -16.94 3.93
N GLN A 90 13.20 -17.15 4.52
CA GLN A 90 12.44 -18.39 4.45
C GLN A 90 10.99 -18.10 4.06
N ALA A 91 10.37 -19.02 3.34
CA ALA A 91 8.96 -18.98 3.00
C ALA A 91 8.20 -20.13 3.66
N GLU A 92 7.00 -19.81 4.15
CA GLU A 92 6.04 -20.76 4.67
C GLU A 92 4.67 -20.52 4.02
N SER A 93 3.92 -21.59 3.78
CA SER A 93 2.53 -21.47 3.35
C SER A 93 1.64 -21.36 4.59
N VAL A 94 1.03 -20.18 4.81
CA VAL A 94 0.03 -20.01 5.88
C VAL A 94 -1.20 -20.88 5.60
N THR A 95 -1.69 -20.88 4.36
CA THR A 95 -2.83 -21.70 3.94
C THR A 95 -2.80 -21.98 2.45
N ARG A 96 -3.53 -23.00 2.01
CA ARG A 96 -3.76 -23.37 0.60
C ARG A 96 -5.24 -23.50 0.25
N SER A 97 -6.11 -23.12 1.18
CA SER A 97 -7.55 -23.39 1.13
C SER A 97 -8.39 -22.15 0.86
N VAL A 98 -7.76 -21.01 0.57
CA VAL A 98 -8.45 -19.80 0.12
C VAL A 98 -8.99 -20.04 -1.29
N GLY A 99 -10.12 -19.40 -1.61
CA GLY A 99 -10.73 -19.45 -2.92
C GLY A 99 -9.76 -19.03 -4.03
N ASP A 100 -10.00 -19.56 -5.22
CA ASP A 100 -9.22 -19.19 -6.40
C ASP A 100 -9.40 -17.70 -6.73
N SER A 101 -8.39 -17.08 -7.34
CA SER A 101 -8.33 -15.63 -7.57
C SER A 101 -8.34 -14.81 -6.26
N ALA A 102 -7.74 -15.35 -5.20
CA ALA A 102 -7.44 -14.58 -4.01
C ALA A 102 -6.46 -13.44 -4.33
N ASP A 103 -6.92 -12.21 -4.21
CA ASP A 103 -6.13 -10.99 -4.38
C ASP A 103 -6.45 -10.03 -3.23
N MET A 104 -5.72 -8.92 -3.17
CA MET A 104 -5.92 -7.79 -2.27
C MET A 104 -6.13 -8.22 -0.82
N LEU A 105 -5.03 -8.35 -0.07
CA LEU A 105 -5.08 -8.73 1.32
C LEU A 105 -4.99 -7.54 2.29
N ALA A 106 -5.62 -7.69 3.45
CA ALA A 106 -5.45 -6.78 4.58
C ALA A 106 -5.22 -7.55 5.89
N PHE A 107 -4.26 -7.09 6.69
CA PHE A 107 -4.01 -7.62 8.03
C PHE A 107 -5.01 -7.04 9.05
N LEU A 108 -5.55 -7.92 9.90
CA LEU A 108 -6.48 -7.58 10.98
C LEU A 108 -6.12 -8.25 12.31
N PRO A 109 -6.30 -7.55 13.46
CA PRO A 109 -6.53 -6.11 13.54
C PRO A 109 -5.36 -5.33 12.93
N ALA A 110 -5.56 -4.03 12.68
CA ALA A 110 -4.47 -3.19 12.21
C ALA A 110 -3.40 -3.01 13.31
N GLY A 111 -2.14 -2.88 12.90
CA GLY A 111 -1.01 -2.62 13.81
C GLY A 111 0.01 -3.76 13.82
N ASP A 112 0.79 -3.84 14.89
CA ASP A 112 2.00 -4.67 14.96
C ASP A 112 1.72 -6.13 15.34
N SER A 113 0.46 -6.49 15.61
CA SER A 113 0.09 -7.86 16.03
C SER A 113 -1.19 -8.34 15.36
N PRO A 114 -1.20 -8.45 14.01
CA PRO A 114 -2.35 -9.01 13.32
C PRO A 114 -2.50 -10.50 13.67
N THR A 115 -3.74 -10.95 13.75
CA THR A 115 -4.09 -12.35 13.98
C THR A 115 -4.74 -13.00 12.77
N HIS A 116 -5.17 -12.17 11.81
CA HIS A 116 -5.90 -12.58 10.62
C HIS A 116 -5.45 -11.83 9.37
N LEU A 117 -5.67 -12.47 8.23
CA LEU A 117 -5.67 -11.86 6.90
C LEU A 117 -7.10 -11.86 6.37
N MET A 118 -7.52 -10.77 5.75
CA MET A 118 -8.71 -10.71 4.92
C MET A 118 -8.28 -10.76 3.46
N PHE A 119 -8.87 -11.67 2.69
CA PHE A 119 -8.70 -11.77 1.26
C PHE A 119 -9.98 -11.39 0.54
N CYS A 120 -9.81 -10.66 -0.55
CA CYS A 120 -10.80 -10.56 -1.59
C CYS A 120 -10.61 -11.75 -2.55
N ILE A 121 -11.72 -12.31 -3.00
CA ILE A 121 -11.74 -13.32 -4.05
C ILE A 121 -12.22 -12.62 -5.31
N GLU A 122 -11.28 -12.18 -6.15
CA GLU A 122 -11.50 -11.37 -7.35
C GLU A 122 -12.03 -12.21 -8.51
N ALA A 123 -13.24 -12.73 -8.33
CA ALA A 123 -13.96 -13.47 -9.35
C ALA A 123 -15.37 -12.88 -9.52
N SER A 124 -15.93 -13.02 -10.73
CA SER A 124 -17.35 -12.75 -10.95
C SER A 124 -18.21 -13.73 -10.16
N ARG A 125 -19.45 -13.31 -9.88
CA ARG A 125 -20.42 -14.13 -9.16
C ARG A 125 -20.72 -15.41 -9.95
N GLN A 126 -20.58 -16.54 -9.29
CA GLN A 126 -20.86 -17.87 -9.85
C GLN A 126 -21.71 -18.68 -8.89
N ASN A 127 -22.78 -19.31 -9.40
CA ASN A 127 -23.54 -20.29 -8.63
C ASN A 127 -22.87 -21.66 -8.77
N LEU A 128 -22.17 -22.08 -7.72
CA LEU A 128 -21.55 -23.39 -7.56
C LEU A 128 -22.51 -24.39 -6.89
N GLY A 129 -23.80 -24.07 -6.88
CA GLY A 129 -24.86 -24.92 -6.36
C GLY A 129 -24.98 -26.24 -7.08
N THR A 130 -25.74 -27.16 -6.48
CA THR A 130 -26.03 -28.45 -7.09
C THR A 130 -27.53 -28.65 -7.23
N LEU A 131 -27.94 -29.31 -8.30
CA LEU A 131 -29.32 -29.73 -8.47
C LEU A 131 -29.54 -31.00 -7.66
N LEU A 132 -30.39 -30.92 -6.64
CA LEU A 132 -30.89 -32.08 -5.90
C LEU A 132 -32.27 -32.48 -6.45
N PRO A 133 -32.78 -33.69 -6.17
CA PRO A 133 -34.13 -34.10 -6.55
C PRO A 133 -35.23 -33.12 -6.07
N GLU A 134 -35.00 -32.48 -4.92
CA GLU A 134 -35.88 -31.48 -4.30
C GLU A 134 -35.82 -30.10 -4.98
N GLY A 135 -34.85 -29.87 -5.89
CA GLY A 135 -34.60 -28.60 -6.55
C GLY A 135 -33.15 -28.12 -6.47
N LEU A 136 -32.87 -26.97 -7.10
CA LEU A 136 -31.53 -26.36 -7.11
C LEU A 136 -31.17 -25.78 -5.74
N VAL A 137 -30.14 -26.34 -5.11
CA VAL A 137 -29.54 -25.73 -3.93
C VAL A 137 -28.46 -24.76 -4.38
N GLN A 138 -28.73 -23.47 -4.25
CA GLN A 138 -27.77 -22.44 -4.63
C GLN A 138 -26.60 -22.38 -3.64
N LYS A 139 -25.38 -22.25 -4.17
CA LYS A 139 -24.19 -21.99 -3.37
C LYS A 139 -23.24 -21.09 -4.16
N PHE A 140 -23.21 -19.81 -3.84
CA PHE A 140 -22.31 -18.89 -4.54
C PHE A 140 -20.84 -19.10 -4.13
N ASN A 141 -19.93 -18.81 -5.07
CA ASN A 141 -18.49 -18.74 -4.82
C ASN A 141 -18.16 -17.78 -3.66
N PRO A 142 -17.07 -18.01 -2.92
CA PRO A 142 -16.60 -17.05 -1.92
C PRO A 142 -16.32 -15.69 -2.58
N GLY A 143 -16.66 -14.60 -1.89
CA GLY A 143 -16.31 -13.24 -2.26
C GLY A 143 -15.29 -12.62 -1.31
N MET A 144 -15.45 -12.81 0.00
CA MET A 144 -14.45 -12.45 0.99
C MET A 144 -14.18 -13.58 1.96
N GLN A 145 -12.91 -13.77 2.29
CA GLN A 145 -12.47 -14.81 3.22
C GLN A 145 -11.49 -14.27 4.26
N ARG A 146 -11.63 -14.77 5.49
CA ARG A 146 -10.72 -14.52 6.60
C ARG A 146 -9.82 -15.73 6.79
N VAL A 147 -8.52 -15.50 6.93
CA VAL A 147 -7.52 -16.52 7.24
C VAL A 147 -6.93 -16.21 8.60
N ARG A 148 -6.93 -17.18 9.50
CA ARG A 148 -6.26 -17.04 10.80
C ARG A 148 -4.78 -17.35 10.67
N LEU A 149 -3.91 -16.44 11.09
CA LEU A 149 -2.47 -16.55 10.87
C LEU A 149 -1.82 -17.72 11.62
N ARG A 150 -2.34 -18.08 12.80
CA ARG A 150 -1.73 -19.11 13.66
C ARG A 150 -1.75 -20.52 13.06
N ASP A 151 -2.76 -20.82 12.24
CA ASP A 151 -3.04 -22.19 11.77
C ASP A 151 -3.61 -22.26 10.35
N GLY A 152 -3.73 -21.13 9.65
CA GLY A 152 -4.18 -21.08 8.27
C GLY A 152 -5.67 -21.34 8.07
N ALA A 153 -6.46 -21.41 9.13
CA ALA A 153 -7.88 -21.71 9.02
C ALA A 153 -8.61 -20.62 8.23
N VAL A 154 -9.42 -21.04 7.25
CA VAL A 154 -10.16 -20.16 6.34
C VAL A 154 -11.64 -20.14 6.70
N GLU A 155 -12.19 -18.95 6.83
CA GLU A 155 -13.61 -18.69 7.02
C GLU A 155 -14.14 -17.86 5.85
N THR A 156 -15.28 -18.25 5.27
CA THR A 156 -15.94 -17.45 4.24
C THR A 156 -16.93 -16.50 4.89
N LEU A 157 -16.68 -15.21 4.75
CA LEU A 157 -17.53 -14.15 5.35
C LEU A 157 -18.65 -13.74 4.41
N VAL A 158 -18.33 -13.62 3.11
CA VAL A 158 -19.26 -13.18 2.07
C VAL A 158 -19.17 -14.11 0.86
N ARG A 159 -20.29 -14.33 0.17
CA ARG A 159 -20.37 -15.14 -1.06
C ARG A 159 -21.10 -14.36 -2.16
N GLY A 160 -20.76 -14.66 -3.41
CA GLY A 160 -21.48 -14.20 -4.59
C GLY A 160 -21.33 -12.72 -4.89
N THR A 161 -20.14 -12.17 -4.68
CA THR A 161 -19.78 -10.83 -5.15
C THR A 161 -19.36 -10.86 -6.62
N ASP A 162 -19.42 -9.71 -7.28
CA ASP A 162 -18.86 -9.50 -8.62
C ASP A 162 -17.58 -8.68 -8.49
N GLY A 163 -16.47 -9.37 -8.16
CA GLY A 163 -15.23 -8.73 -7.70
C GLY A 163 -15.36 -8.14 -6.30
N CYS A 164 -14.22 -7.77 -5.70
CA CYS A 164 -14.19 -7.06 -4.41
C CYS A 164 -12.99 -6.10 -4.29
N ASP A 165 -12.55 -5.58 -5.44
CA ASP A 165 -11.50 -4.56 -5.53
C ASP A 165 -11.75 -3.44 -4.51
N GLY A 166 -10.68 -3.04 -3.84
CA GLY A 166 -10.74 -2.02 -2.81
C GLY A 166 -11.12 -2.52 -1.41
N ILE A 167 -10.70 -3.73 -1.00
CA ILE A 167 -10.62 -4.05 0.44
C ILE A 167 -9.80 -2.95 1.13
N ARG A 168 -10.52 -2.14 1.91
CA ARG A 168 -9.95 -1.06 2.71
C ARG A 168 -10.33 -1.32 4.15
N ARG A 169 -9.33 -1.25 5.02
CA ARG A 169 -9.58 -1.22 6.46
C ARG A 169 -10.28 0.09 6.81
N THR A 170 -11.31 0.03 7.62
CA THR A 170 -11.91 1.24 8.20
C THR A 170 -10.96 1.77 9.29
N PRO A 171 -10.55 3.05 9.27
CA PRO A 171 -9.71 3.61 10.33
C PRO A 171 -10.42 3.53 11.69
N GLY A 172 -9.74 3.01 12.72
CA GLY A 172 -10.24 2.94 14.09
C GLY A 172 -10.67 1.56 14.60
N ASP A 173 -10.55 0.50 13.79
CA ASP A 173 -10.86 -0.87 14.19
C ASP A 173 -9.76 -1.44 15.11
N HIS A 174 -9.74 -0.97 16.36
CA HIS A 174 -8.85 -1.43 17.43
C HIS A 174 -9.49 -2.52 18.31
N SER A 175 -10.79 -2.81 18.16
CA SER A 175 -11.47 -3.78 19.01
C SER A 175 -12.87 -4.08 18.49
N LEU A 176 -13.02 -5.10 17.65
CA LEU A 176 -14.29 -5.80 17.48
C LEU A 176 -14.09 -7.30 17.18
N TYR A 177 -13.07 -7.96 17.75
CA TYR A 177 -13.02 -9.43 17.89
C TYR A 177 -12.16 -9.84 19.09
#